data_AF-A0A7S1DEY0-F1
#
_entry.id   AF-A0A7S1DEY0-F1
#
_cell.length_a   1.000
_cell.length_b   1.000
_cell.length_c   1.000
_cell.angle_alpha   90.00
_cell.angle_beta   90.00
_cell.angle_gamma   90.00
#
_symmetry.space_group_name_H-M   'P 1'
#
loop_
_entity.id
_entity.type
_entity.pdbx_description
1 polymer ?
#
loop_
_entity_poly.entity_id
_entity_poly.type
_entity_poly.pdbx_seq_one_letter_code
_entity_poly.pdbx_strand_id
1 'polypeptide(L)'
;GGIARDAQREGKEAVEKAKRVMKKMRGQGLVPDVRTYTALLEVYARAGRAPGGRGMLTQAFKVLQEMKQNGVPPDTAVFNVLIVAHAMAGAAGAPRMFEGAMHVVDGFMLGSGGCEPDLHTYNSLITVASRSCKARPPRGGGLEDGLTAFERLQKGGLSPNTATVNALMLGARGKEEVELVFKIAADQGIPPDSATYSLAIKAVPRDPAHAESVLDRCPSERRNARVYVTCLNEMTKGGAPADALKLGERA
;
A
#
# COMPACT_ATOMS: atom_id res chain seq x y z
N GLY A 1 -6.04 10.28 20.44
CA GLY A 1 -5.67 11.70 20.24
C GLY A 1 -6.68 12.37 19.34
N GLY A 2 -6.89 13.69 19.50
CA GLY A 2 -7.88 14.49 18.75
C GLY A 2 -7.78 14.37 17.23
N ILE A 3 -6.55 14.35 16.70
CA ILE A 3 -6.25 14.23 15.26
C ILE A 3 -6.94 13.01 14.61
N ALA A 4 -6.96 11.86 15.28
CA ALA A 4 -7.60 10.65 14.74
C ALA A 4 -9.14 10.75 14.72
N ARG A 5 -9.73 11.47 15.67
CA ARG A 5 -11.18 11.72 15.72
C ARG A 5 -11.61 12.73 14.67
N ASP A 6 -10.79 13.76 14.44
CA ASP A 6 -11.05 14.77 13.41
C ASP A 6 -10.96 14.17 12.01
N ALA A 7 -9.91 13.39 11.71
CA ALA A 7 -9.78 12.68 10.43
C ALA A 7 -10.93 11.69 10.18
N GLN A 8 -11.42 11.03 11.23
CA GLN A 8 -12.59 10.15 11.13
C GLN A 8 -13.89 10.93 10.86
N ARG A 9 -14.05 12.11 11.48
CA ARG A 9 -15.19 13.00 11.26
C ARG A 9 -15.20 13.54 9.83
N GLU A 10 -14.07 14.05 9.37
CA GLU A 10 -13.89 14.55 7.99
C GLU A 10 -14.17 13.46 6.96
N GLY A 11 -13.67 12.24 7.18
CA GLY A 11 -13.95 11.10 6.30
C GLY A 11 -15.44 10.77 6.21
N LYS A 12 -16.16 10.79 7.34
CA LYS A 12 -17.62 10.59 7.36
C LYS A 12 -18.36 11.72 6.65
N GLU A 13 -17.98 12.97 6.87
CA GLU A 13 -18.60 14.13 6.22
C GLU A 13 -18.39 14.11 4.69
N ALA A 14 -17.20 13.75 4.23
CA ALA A 14 -16.91 13.58 2.82
C ALA A 14 -17.80 12.50 2.17
N VAL A 15 -17.97 11.36 2.84
CA VAL A 15 -18.87 10.28 2.39
C VAL A 15 -20.32 10.78 2.30
N GLU A 16 -20.82 11.48 3.31
CA GLU A 16 -22.19 12.00 3.30
C GLU A 16 -22.41 13.08 2.22
N LYS A 17 -21.39 13.90 1.94
CA LYS A 17 -21.43 14.85 0.83
C LYS A 17 -21.47 14.12 -0.52
N ALA A 18 -20.64 13.10 -0.71
CA ALA A 18 -20.61 12.31 -1.94
C ALA A 18 -21.96 11.62 -2.20
N LYS A 19 -22.58 11.01 -1.17
CA LYS A 19 -23.93 10.44 -1.26
C LYS A 19 -24.99 11.47 -1.66
N ARG A 20 -24.93 12.68 -1.08
CA ARG A 20 -25.86 13.78 -1.42
C ARG A 20 -25.72 14.21 -2.87
N VAL A 21 -24.50 14.33 -3.38
CA VAL A 21 -24.25 14.66 -4.79
C VAL A 21 -24.81 13.56 -5.70
N MET A 22 -24.58 12.30 -5.38
CA MET A 22 -25.12 11.16 -6.15
C MET A 22 -26.66 11.15 -6.14
N LYS A 23 -27.29 11.41 -4.99
CA LYS A 23 -28.76 11.52 -4.88
C LYS A 23 -29.29 12.69 -5.72
N LYS A 24 -28.61 13.84 -5.72
CA LYS A 24 -29.00 15.01 -6.52
C LYS A 24 -28.91 14.70 -8.02
N MET A 25 -27.82 14.08 -8.47
CA MET A 25 -27.65 13.64 -9.86
C MET A 25 -28.81 12.76 -10.31
N ARG A 26 -29.16 11.74 -9.52
CA ARG A 26 -30.32 10.87 -9.79
C ARG A 26 -31.64 11.62 -9.80
N GLY A 27 -31.84 12.55 -8.85
CA GLY A 27 -33.04 13.39 -8.78
C GLY A 27 -33.21 14.32 -9.99
N GLN A 28 -32.13 14.59 -10.73
CA GLN A 28 -32.14 15.34 -11.98
C GLN A 28 -32.31 14.43 -13.22
N GLY A 29 -32.54 13.13 -13.03
CA GLY A 29 -32.66 12.17 -14.13
C GLY A 29 -31.33 11.75 -14.76
N LEU A 30 -30.19 12.16 -14.19
CA LEU A 30 -28.87 11.77 -14.68
C LEU A 30 -28.50 10.37 -14.15
N VAL A 31 -28.02 9.51 -15.05
CA VAL A 31 -27.63 8.12 -14.74
C VAL A 31 -26.17 8.08 -14.30
N PRO A 32 -25.86 7.61 -13.07
CA PRO A 32 -24.48 7.42 -12.63
C PRO A 32 -23.73 6.43 -13.53
N ASP A 33 -22.53 6.81 -13.96
CA ASP A 33 -21.64 5.98 -14.79
C ASP A 33 -20.48 5.39 -13.98
N VAL A 34 -19.60 4.66 -14.65
CA VAL A 34 -18.40 4.04 -14.05
C VAL A 34 -17.56 5.07 -13.29
N ARG A 35 -17.38 6.27 -13.85
CA ARG A 35 -16.59 7.34 -13.22
C ARG A 35 -17.24 7.85 -11.94
N THR A 36 -18.55 8.00 -11.95
CA THR A 36 -19.33 8.41 -10.77
C THR A 36 -19.20 7.40 -9.64
N TYR A 37 -19.31 6.11 -9.96
CA TYR A 37 -19.14 5.03 -8.98
C TYR A 37 -17.70 4.92 -8.46
N THR A 38 -16.71 5.04 -9.35
CA THR A 38 -15.28 5.04 -8.98
C THR A 38 -14.96 6.17 -8.01
N ALA A 39 -15.42 7.39 -8.30
CA ALA A 39 -15.23 8.54 -7.42
C ALA A 39 -15.87 8.33 -6.04
N LEU A 40 -17.07 7.74 -5.98
CA LEU A 40 -17.73 7.43 -4.71
C LEU A 40 -16.92 6.38 -3.92
N LEU A 41 -16.45 5.32 -4.58
CA LEU A 41 -15.61 4.29 -3.97
C LEU A 41 -14.30 4.87 -3.45
N GLU A 42 -13.67 5.80 -4.16
CA GLU A 42 -12.46 6.48 -3.68
C GLU A 42 -12.71 7.25 -2.39
N VAL A 43 -13.86 7.93 -2.27
CA VAL A 43 -14.24 8.64 -1.04
C VAL A 43 -14.39 7.65 0.12
N TYR A 44 -15.04 6.52 -0.09
CA TYR A 44 -15.13 5.45 0.93
C TYR A 44 -13.75 4.87 1.28
N ALA A 45 -12.90 4.60 0.29
CA ALA A 45 -11.55 4.09 0.50
C ALA A 45 -10.69 5.05 1.32
N ARG A 46 -10.79 6.36 1.05
CA ARG A 46 -10.09 7.42 1.80
C ARG A 46 -10.64 7.55 3.22
N ALA A 47 -11.96 7.54 3.40
CA ALA A 47 -12.59 7.57 4.72
C ALA A 47 -12.25 6.32 5.56
N GLY A 48 -12.05 5.18 4.90
CA GLY A 48 -11.62 3.92 5.52
C GLY A 48 -10.19 3.92 6.06
N ARG A 49 -9.37 4.92 5.72
CA ARG A 49 -7.97 5.03 6.20
C ARG A 49 -7.87 5.40 7.68
N ALA A 50 -8.89 6.05 8.24
CA ALA A 50 -8.90 6.45 9.64
C ALA A 50 -9.13 5.25 10.58
N PRO A 51 -8.62 5.28 11.83
CA PRO A 51 -8.94 4.27 12.83
C PRO A 51 -10.46 4.08 12.99
N GLY A 52 -10.94 2.84 12.97
CA GLY A 52 -12.38 2.54 12.98
C GLY A 52 -13.07 2.63 11.61
N GLY A 53 -12.31 2.80 10.53
CA GLY A 53 -12.79 2.87 9.14
C GLY A 53 -13.30 1.54 8.54
N ARG A 54 -13.32 0.44 9.30
CA ARG A 54 -13.79 -0.89 8.83
C ARG A 54 -15.19 -0.84 8.20
N GLY A 55 -16.08 -0.03 8.79
CA GLY A 55 -17.42 0.17 8.24
C GLY A 55 -17.41 0.78 6.84
N MET A 56 -16.41 1.60 6.50
CA MET A 56 -16.31 2.24 5.17
C MET A 56 -15.95 1.24 4.08
N LEU A 57 -15.13 0.23 4.39
CA LEU A 57 -14.82 -0.85 3.45
C LEU A 57 -16.08 -1.67 3.12
N THR A 58 -16.88 -2.01 4.14
CA THR A 58 -18.17 -2.68 3.93
C THR A 58 -19.12 -1.83 3.07
N GLN A 59 -19.14 -0.51 3.27
CA GLN A 59 -19.95 0.38 2.44
C GLN A 59 -19.41 0.49 1.01
N ALA A 60 -18.10 0.45 0.80
CA ALA A 60 -17.51 0.39 -0.54
C ALA A 60 -17.99 -0.85 -1.31
N PHE A 61 -18.02 -2.02 -0.67
CA PHE A 61 -18.60 -3.22 -1.30
C PHE A 61 -20.10 -3.09 -1.61
N LYS A 62 -20.88 -2.37 -0.80
CA LYS A 62 -22.28 -2.08 -1.12
C LYS A 62 -22.41 -1.20 -2.36
N VAL A 63 -21.53 -0.21 -2.53
CA VAL A 63 -21.49 0.62 -3.74
C VAL A 63 -21.13 -0.20 -4.97
N LEU A 64 -20.19 -1.16 -4.86
CA LEU A 64 -19.88 -2.09 -5.95
C LEU A 64 -21.11 -2.94 -6.34
N GLN A 65 -21.87 -3.44 -5.36
CA GLN A 65 -23.09 -4.21 -5.63
C GLN A 65 -24.17 -3.35 -6.28
N GLU A 66 -24.35 -2.11 -5.80
CA GLU A 66 -25.27 -1.14 -6.38
C GLU A 66 -24.90 -0.80 -7.83
N MET A 67 -23.61 -0.64 -8.13
CA MET A 67 -23.09 -0.44 -9.48
C MET A 67 -23.51 -1.58 -10.42
N LYS A 68 -23.31 -2.84 -9.98
CA LYS A 68 -23.73 -4.03 -10.72
C LYS A 68 -25.25 -4.11 -10.90
N GLN A 69 -26.03 -3.83 -9.86
CA GLN A 69 -27.50 -3.86 -9.90
C GLN A 69 -28.08 -2.82 -10.86
N ASN A 70 -27.40 -1.68 -11.02
CA ASN A 70 -27.80 -0.65 -11.97
C ASN A 70 -27.27 -0.90 -13.39
N GLY A 71 -26.73 -2.10 -13.66
CA GLY A 71 -26.25 -2.48 -14.99
C GLY A 71 -24.96 -1.76 -15.42
N VAL A 72 -24.23 -1.16 -14.48
CA VAL A 72 -22.94 -0.52 -14.76
C VAL A 72 -21.83 -1.54 -14.45
N PRO A 73 -21.13 -2.10 -15.44
CA PRO A 73 -20.09 -3.09 -15.19
C PRO A 73 -18.86 -2.43 -14.54
N PRO A 74 -18.33 -2.97 -13.42
CA PRO A 74 -17.08 -2.49 -12.84
C PRO A 74 -15.90 -2.79 -13.79
N ASP A 75 -14.93 -1.88 -13.82
CA ASP A 75 -13.68 -2.04 -14.56
C ASP A 75 -12.49 -2.25 -13.61
N THR A 76 -11.29 -2.39 -14.18
CA THR A 76 -10.04 -2.55 -13.43
C THR A 76 -9.81 -1.40 -12.43
N ALA A 77 -10.21 -0.17 -12.76
CA ALA A 77 -10.04 0.98 -11.88
C ALA A 77 -10.90 0.86 -10.61
N VAL A 78 -12.16 0.45 -10.76
CA VAL A 78 -13.08 0.21 -9.63
C VAL A 78 -12.49 -0.80 -8.64
N PHE A 79 -11.97 -1.91 -9.14
CA PHE A 79 -11.38 -2.95 -8.29
C PHE A 79 -10.04 -2.53 -7.67
N ASN A 80 -9.21 -1.79 -8.42
CA ASN A 80 -7.97 -1.21 -7.90
C ASN A 80 -8.23 -0.32 -6.68
N VAL A 81 -9.30 0.49 -6.71
CA VAL A 81 -9.71 1.31 -5.56
C VAL A 81 -10.04 0.45 -4.34
N LEU A 82 -10.73 -0.67 -4.53
CA LEU A 82 -11.07 -1.60 -3.44
C LEU A 82 -9.84 -2.28 -2.84
N ILE A 83 -8.90 -2.72 -3.67
CA ILE A 83 -7.64 -3.35 -3.22
C ILE A 83 -6.80 -2.34 -2.42
N VAL A 84 -6.70 -1.09 -2.90
CA VAL A 84 -6.03 -0.01 -2.15
C VAL A 84 -6.75 0.28 -0.83
N ALA A 85 -8.09 0.23 -0.80
CA ALA A 85 -8.85 0.39 0.44
C ALA A 85 -8.49 -0.70 1.47
N HIS A 86 -8.36 -1.96 1.03
CA HIS A 86 -7.84 -3.06 1.87
C HIS A 86 -6.42 -2.79 2.36
N ALA A 87 -5.53 -2.28 1.49
CA ALA A 87 -4.13 -1.97 1.84
C ALA A 87 -4.02 -0.93 2.96
N MET A 88 -4.94 0.03 2.96
CA MET A 88 -4.92 1.15 3.90
C MET A 88 -5.66 0.84 5.21
N ALA A 89 -6.70 -0.01 5.16
CA ALA A 89 -7.37 -0.51 6.36
C ALA A 89 -6.41 -1.28 7.29
N GLY A 90 -5.29 -1.80 6.75
CA GLY A 90 -4.28 -2.52 7.52
C GLY A 90 -3.40 -1.73 8.45
N ALA A 91 -3.29 -0.43 8.21
CA ALA A 91 -2.73 0.45 9.22
C ALA A 91 -3.54 0.39 10.54
N ALA A 92 -4.84 0.07 10.47
CA ALA A 92 -5.80 0.07 11.57
C ALA A 92 -6.06 -1.32 12.22
N GLY A 93 -5.22 -2.33 11.95
CA GLY A 93 -5.23 -3.60 12.70
C GLY A 93 -6.38 -4.56 12.35
N ALA A 94 -6.80 -4.61 11.08
CA ALA A 94 -7.70 -5.66 10.61
C ALA A 94 -6.90 -6.94 10.30
N PRO A 95 -7.24 -8.11 10.87
CA PRO A 95 -6.65 -9.38 10.45
C PRO A 95 -7.12 -9.76 9.05
N ARG A 96 -6.31 -10.56 8.33
CA ARG A 96 -6.63 -11.20 7.03
C ARG A 96 -6.91 -10.29 5.83
N MET A 97 -6.11 -9.23 5.65
CA MET A 97 -6.37 -8.26 4.59
C MET A 97 -5.80 -8.66 3.25
N PHE A 98 -4.69 -9.41 3.26
CA PHE A 98 -4.14 -9.98 2.05
C PHE A 98 -5.13 -10.97 1.42
N GLU A 99 -5.73 -11.86 2.22
CA GLU A 99 -6.76 -12.79 1.72
C GLU A 99 -7.99 -12.04 1.20
N GLY A 100 -8.42 -10.98 1.90
CA GLY A 100 -9.52 -10.13 1.42
C GLY A 100 -9.21 -9.44 0.09
N ALA A 101 -8.00 -8.89 -0.07
CA ALA A 101 -7.57 -8.23 -1.29
C ALA A 101 -7.38 -9.24 -2.44
N MET A 102 -6.84 -10.43 -2.16
CA MET A 102 -6.77 -11.55 -3.10
C MET A 102 -8.15 -12.03 -3.53
N HIS A 103 -9.12 -12.07 -2.61
CA HIS A 103 -10.51 -12.40 -2.96
C HIS A 103 -11.15 -11.36 -3.89
N VAL A 104 -10.77 -10.08 -3.79
CA VAL A 104 -11.17 -9.06 -4.79
C VAL A 104 -10.61 -9.40 -6.17
N VAL A 105 -9.35 -9.82 -6.26
CA VAL A 105 -8.75 -10.20 -7.54
C VAL A 105 -9.34 -11.49 -8.10
N ASP A 106 -9.39 -12.56 -7.31
CA ASP A 106 -9.80 -13.88 -7.78
C ASP A 106 -11.31 -14.00 -7.98
N GLY A 107 -12.10 -13.54 -7.00
CA GLY A 107 -13.55 -13.69 -7.03
C GLY A 107 -14.27 -12.57 -7.79
N PHE A 108 -13.84 -11.33 -7.61
CA PHE A 108 -14.55 -10.19 -8.17
C PHE A 108 -14.01 -9.72 -9.51
N MET A 109 -12.69 -9.60 -9.68
CA MET A 109 -12.07 -9.11 -10.92
C MET A 109 -12.01 -10.22 -11.97
N LEU A 110 -11.28 -11.30 -11.69
CA LEU A 110 -11.11 -12.43 -12.64
C LEU A 110 -12.36 -13.31 -12.75
N GLY A 111 -13.09 -13.53 -11.66
CA GLY A 111 -14.32 -14.31 -11.65
C GLY A 111 -15.52 -13.56 -12.20
N SER A 112 -16.30 -12.92 -11.32
CA SER A 112 -17.59 -12.31 -11.69
C SER A 112 -17.51 -11.00 -12.49
N GLY A 113 -16.32 -10.40 -12.60
CA GLY A 113 -16.12 -9.10 -13.24
C GLY A 113 -15.49 -9.17 -14.63
N GLY A 114 -14.90 -10.31 -15.01
CA GLY A 114 -14.25 -10.49 -16.31
C GLY A 114 -13.16 -9.46 -16.62
N CYS A 115 -12.53 -8.89 -15.60
CA CYS A 115 -11.48 -7.88 -15.73
C CYS A 115 -10.12 -8.52 -15.46
N GLU A 116 -9.10 -8.13 -16.22
CA GLU A 116 -7.73 -8.58 -15.96
C GLU A 116 -7.02 -7.65 -14.96
N PRO A 117 -6.25 -8.23 -14.01
CA PRO A 117 -5.41 -7.45 -13.11
C PRO A 117 -4.27 -6.80 -13.88
N ASP A 118 -3.94 -5.57 -13.51
CA ASP A 118 -2.81 -4.83 -14.07
C ASP A 118 -1.65 -4.72 -13.06
N LEU A 119 -0.58 -4.05 -13.46
CA LEU A 119 0.57 -3.82 -12.61
C LEU A 119 0.21 -3.06 -11.32
N HIS A 120 -0.77 -2.15 -11.38
CA HIS A 120 -1.23 -1.40 -10.22
C HIS A 120 -2.00 -2.30 -9.24
N THR A 121 -2.79 -3.24 -9.75
CA THR A 121 -3.48 -4.27 -8.97
C THR A 121 -2.48 -5.06 -8.12
N TYR A 122 -1.44 -5.61 -8.74
CA TYR A 122 -0.45 -6.43 -8.04
C TYR A 122 0.45 -5.60 -7.12
N ASN A 123 0.88 -4.40 -7.52
CA ASN A 123 1.63 -3.51 -6.61
C ASN A 123 0.83 -3.16 -5.35
N SER A 124 -0.49 -3.01 -5.50
CA SER A 124 -1.39 -2.79 -4.37
C SER A 124 -1.49 -4.04 -3.49
N LEU A 125 -1.64 -5.25 -4.07
CA LEU A 125 -1.62 -6.51 -3.33
C LEU A 125 -0.34 -6.71 -2.50
N ILE A 126 0.83 -6.48 -3.11
CA ILE A 126 2.13 -6.58 -2.42
C ILE A 126 2.21 -5.57 -1.27
N THR A 127 1.67 -4.37 -1.47
CA THR A 127 1.59 -3.35 -0.41
C THR A 127 0.65 -3.79 0.73
N VAL A 128 -0.46 -4.44 0.42
CA VAL A 128 -1.39 -5.01 1.43
C VAL A 128 -0.68 -6.08 2.25
N ALA A 129 -0.01 -7.04 1.59
CA ALA A 129 0.77 -8.10 2.22
C ALA A 129 1.78 -7.53 3.22
N SER A 130 2.58 -6.58 2.74
CA SER A 130 3.62 -5.90 3.52
C SER A 130 3.11 -5.19 4.78
N ARG A 131 1.85 -4.73 4.78
CA ARG A 131 1.21 -4.02 5.90
C ARG A 131 0.37 -4.91 6.81
N SER A 132 0.06 -6.14 6.40
CA SER A 132 -0.82 -7.05 7.14
C SER A 132 -0.14 -7.68 8.37
N CYS A 133 1.19 -7.62 8.47
CA CYS A 133 1.99 -8.32 9.49
C CYS A 133 2.12 -7.62 10.84
N LYS A 134 1.09 -6.91 11.31
CA LYS A 134 1.06 -6.46 12.72
C LYS A 134 0.72 -7.60 13.71
N ALA A 135 0.40 -8.80 13.22
CA ALA A 135 0.14 -9.97 14.05
C ALA A 135 1.46 -10.72 14.36
N ARG A 136 2.01 -10.43 15.54
CA ARG A 136 2.96 -11.19 16.40
C ARG A 136 3.85 -12.31 15.76
N PRO A 137 5.19 -12.28 15.97
CA PRO A 137 6.08 -13.42 15.66
C PRO A 137 5.63 -14.72 16.37
N PRO A 138 5.91 -15.92 15.81
CA PRO A 138 7.03 -16.22 14.92
C PRO A 138 6.67 -16.63 13.47
N ARG A 139 5.46 -16.39 12.97
CA ARG A 139 5.03 -16.88 11.64
C ARG A 139 4.25 -15.83 10.84
N GLY A 140 4.73 -15.53 9.63
CA GLY A 140 4.03 -14.78 8.57
C GLY A 140 4.32 -13.27 8.60
N GLY A 141 5.32 -12.73 7.90
CA GLY A 141 5.76 -13.09 6.55
C GLY A 141 5.17 -12.10 5.54
N GLY A 142 5.19 -10.80 5.83
CA GLY A 142 4.58 -9.78 4.95
C GLY A 142 5.28 -9.72 3.60
N LEU A 143 6.55 -10.13 3.59
CA LEU A 143 7.30 -10.38 2.38
C LEU A 143 6.87 -11.67 1.67
N GLU A 144 6.56 -12.77 2.36
CA GLU A 144 6.15 -14.05 1.75
C GLU A 144 4.83 -13.92 0.98
N ASP A 145 3.81 -13.30 1.58
CA ASP A 145 2.56 -12.94 0.90
C ASP A 145 2.83 -11.96 -0.27
N GLY A 146 3.76 -11.03 -0.08
CA GLY A 146 4.21 -10.10 -1.12
C GLY A 146 4.87 -10.82 -2.30
N LEU A 147 5.71 -11.82 -2.03
CA LEU A 147 6.38 -12.65 -3.04
C LEU A 147 5.36 -13.53 -3.77
N THR A 148 4.34 -14.04 -3.07
CA THR A 148 3.22 -14.75 -3.71
C THR A 148 2.51 -13.87 -4.73
N ALA A 149 2.20 -12.62 -4.38
CA ALA A 149 1.60 -11.68 -5.33
C ALA A 149 2.57 -11.27 -6.46
N PHE A 150 3.86 -11.16 -6.17
CA PHE A 150 4.91 -10.89 -7.17
C PHE A 150 5.05 -12.03 -8.19
N GLU A 151 5.03 -13.28 -7.75
CA GLU A 151 5.05 -14.44 -8.66
C GLU A 151 3.81 -14.47 -9.56
N ARG A 152 2.64 -14.12 -9.02
CA ARG A 152 1.42 -14.02 -9.82
C ARG A 152 1.50 -12.91 -10.87
N LEU A 153 2.06 -11.75 -10.51
CA LEU A 153 2.34 -10.66 -11.45
C LEU A 153 3.21 -11.17 -12.61
N GLN A 154 4.29 -11.90 -12.31
CA GLN A 154 5.18 -12.45 -13.35
C GLN A 154 4.50 -13.51 -14.21
N LYS A 155 3.74 -14.43 -13.60
CA LYS A 155 2.95 -15.45 -14.32
C LYS A 155 1.89 -14.83 -15.23
N GLY A 156 1.35 -13.66 -14.85
CA GLY A 156 0.44 -12.87 -15.69
C GLY A 156 1.13 -12.12 -16.83
N GLY A 157 2.45 -12.27 -17.03
CA GLY A 157 3.19 -11.59 -18.09
C GLY A 157 3.42 -10.10 -17.85
N LEU A 158 3.15 -9.60 -16.63
CA LEU A 158 3.36 -8.20 -16.28
C LEU A 158 4.82 -7.98 -15.90
N SER A 159 5.38 -6.84 -16.31
CA SER A 159 6.75 -6.45 -15.96
C SER A 159 6.77 -5.68 -14.64
N PRO A 160 7.45 -6.17 -13.60
CA PRO A 160 7.56 -5.44 -12.35
C PRO A 160 8.37 -4.15 -12.53
N ASN A 161 8.14 -3.17 -11.64
CA ASN A 161 8.84 -1.89 -11.68
C ASN A 161 9.33 -1.46 -10.30
N THR A 162 9.90 -0.26 -10.21
CA THR A 162 10.43 0.29 -8.94
C THR A 162 9.36 0.36 -7.86
N ALA A 163 8.08 0.60 -8.20
CA ALA A 163 7.00 0.57 -7.22
C ALA A 163 6.75 -0.85 -6.68
N THR A 164 6.94 -1.89 -7.49
CA THR A 164 6.89 -3.29 -7.05
C THR A 164 7.99 -3.61 -6.04
N VAL A 165 9.24 -3.21 -6.35
CA VAL A 165 10.39 -3.41 -5.45
C VAL A 165 10.20 -2.63 -4.15
N ASN A 166 9.72 -1.37 -4.23
CA ASN A 166 9.39 -0.57 -3.05
C ASN A 166 8.31 -1.23 -2.20
N ALA A 167 7.30 -1.85 -2.81
CA ALA A 167 6.27 -2.58 -2.09
C ALA A 167 6.84 -3.81 -1.39
N LEU A 168 7.68 -4.62 -2.04
CA LEU A 168 8.35 -5.76 -1.40
C LEU A 168 9.26 -5.31 -0.24
N MET A 169 10.06 -4.26 -0.45
CA MET A 169 10.97 -3.72 0.58
C MET A 169 10.22 -3.20 1.81
N LEU A 170 8.98 -2.73 1.65
CA LEU A 170 8.11 -2.35 2.78
C LEU A 170 7.74 -3.57 3.65
N GLY A 171 7.63 -4.75 3.05
CA GLY A 171 7.33 -6.01 3.72
C GLY A 171 8.53 -6.66 4.40
N ALA A 172 9.75 -6.34 3.95
CA ALA A 172 10.99 -6.93 4.43
C ALA A 172 11.26 -6.65 5.92
N ARG A 173 11.75 -7.67 6.63
CA ARG A 173 12.14 -7.64 8.05
C ARG A 173 13.47 -8.34 8.21
N GLY A 174 14.45 -7.62 8.76
CA GLY A 174 15.80 -8.16 8.92
C GLY A 174 16.65 -8.07 7.66
N LYS A 175 17.96 -8.32 7.83
CA LYS A 175 18.98 -8.12 6.78
C LYS A 175 18.81 -9.09 5.61
N GLU A 176 18.47 -10.34 5.90
CA GLU A 176 18.32 -11.40 4.90
C GLU A 176 17.20 -11.07 3.90
N GLU A 177 16.05 -10.62 4.40
CA GLU A 177 14.91 -10.22 3.57
C GLU A 177 15.21 -8.97 2.74
N VAL A 178 15.94 -8.00 3.31
CA VAL A 178 16.39 -6.79 2.57
C VAL A 178 17.30 -7.18 1.40
N GLU A 179 18.27 -8.05 1.64
CA GLU A 179 19.18 -8.52 0.57
C GLU A 179 18.45 -9.36 -0.48
N LEU A 180 17.47 -10.17 -0.09
CA LEU A 180 16.62 -10.89 -1.02
C LEU A 180 15.88 -9.93 -1.96
N VAL A 181 15.27 -8.86 -1.43
CA VAL A 181 14.55 -7.89 -2.26
C VAL A 181 15.50 -7.12 -3.19
N PHE A 182 16.71 -6.78 -2.72
CA PHE A 182 17.71 -6.16 -3.59
C PHE A 182 18.21 -7.11 -4.69
N LYS A 183 18.36 -8.40 -4.39
CA LYS A 183 18.68 -9.42 -5.39
C LYS A 183 17.57 -9.52 -6.44
N ILE A 184 16.31 -9.58 -6.02
CA ILE A 184 15.16 -9.57 -6.94
C ILE A 184 15.21 -8.33 -7.85
N ALA A 185 15.48 -7.14 -7.28
CA ALA A 185 15.59 -5.92 -8.07
C ALA A 185 16.72 -6.00 -9.12
N ALA A 186 17.89 -6.56 -8.75
CA ALA A 186 19.01 -6.76 -9.67
C ALA A 186 18.69 -7.79 -10.77
N ASP A 187 18.15 -8.94 -10.40
CA ASP A 187 17.80 -10.03 -11.32
C ASP A 187 16.73 -9.60 -12.34
N GLN A 188 15.83 -8.69 -11.94
CA GLN A 188 14.81 -8.11 -12.82
C GLN A 188 15.28 -6.85 -13.58
N GLY A 189 16.51 -6.39 -13.33
CA GLY A 189 17.03 -5.15 -13.94
C GLY A 189 16.30 -3.87 -13.49
N ILE A 190 15.68 -3.88 -12.32
CA ILE A 190 14.89 -2.76 -11.80
C ILE A 190 15.77 -1.90 -10.87
N PRO A 191 16.07 -0.65 -11.22
CA PRO A 191 16.93 0.20 -10.40
C PRO A 191 16.22 0.63 -9.10
N PRO A 192 16.82 0.41 -7.91
CA PRO A 192 16.29 0.89 -6.64
C PRO A 192 16.30 2.42 -6.52
N ASP A 193 15.21 3.06 -6.12
CA ASP A 193 15.18 4.51 -5.93
C ASP A 193 15.50 4.92 -4.48
N SER A 194 15.52 6.23 -4.20
CA SER A 194 15.73 6.76 -2.84
C SER A 194 14.70 6.24 -1.82
N ALA A 195 13.48 5.92 -2.27
CA ALA A 195 12.46 5.34 -1.40
C ALA A 195 12.80 3.88 -1.07
N THR A 196 13.35 3.10 -2.01
CA THR A 196 13.83 1.73 -1.76
C THR A 196 14.86 1.71 -0.64
N TYR A 197 15.91 2.55 -0.72
CA TYR A 197 16.95 2.62 0.31
C TYR A 197 16.39 3.08 1.66
N SER A 198 15.52 4.09 1.67
CA SER A 198 14.84 4.54 2.91
C SER A 198 14.01 3.42 3.55
N LEU A 199 13.36 2.56 2.76
CA LEU A 199 12.61 1.40 3.26
C LEU A 199 13.53 0.30 3.77
N ALA A 200 14.63 0.02 3.06
CA ALA A 200 15.63 -0.98 3.46
C ALA A 200 16.30 -0.65 4.80
N ILE A 201 16.56 0.63 5.08
CA ILE A 201 17.04 1.08 6.40
C ILE A 201 15.98 0.79 7.48
N LYS A 202 14.71 1.12 7.20
CA LYS A 202 13.60 0.93 8.16
C LYS A 202 13.25 -0.53 8.42
N ALA A 203 13.58 -1.43 7.50
CA ALA A 203 13.33 -2.88 7.62
C ALA A 203 14.14 -3.54 8.76
N VAL A 204 15.26 -2.92 9.17
CA VAL A 204 16.10 -3.35 10.30
C VAL A 204 16.23 -2.19 11.30
N PRO A 205 15.21 -1.95 12.12
CA PRO A 205 15.18 -0.79 13.01
C PRO A 205 16.25 -0.87 14.09
N ARG A 206 16.76 0.27 14.55
CA ARG A 206 17.75 0.37 15.63
C ARG A 206 19.08 -0.36 15.37
N ASP A 207 19.45 -0.55 14.11
CA ASP A 207 20.75 -1.09 13.70
C ASP A 207 21.55 -0.01 12.94
N PRO A 208 22.43 0.75 13.63
CA PRO A 208 23.23 1.81 13.01
C PRO A 208 24.16 1.30 11.89
N ALA A 209 24.79 0.13 12.09
CA ALA A 209 25.71 -0.45 11.12
C ALA A 209 24.99 -0.86 9.83
N HIS A 210 23.76 -1.40 9.95
CA HIS A 210 22.89 -1.64 8.79
C HIS A 210 22.51 -0.33 8.09
N ALA A 211 22.09 0.68 8.85
CA ALA A 211 21.66 1.96 8.30
C ALA A 211 22.78 2.65 7.51
N GLU A 212 24.02 2.58 8.01
CA GLU A 212 25.21 3.10 7.33
C GLU A 212 25.54 2.29 6.08
N SER A 213 25.59 0.95 6.18
CA SER A 213 25.86 0.06 5.04
C SER A 213 24.88 0.28 3.87
N VAL A 214 23.58 0.43 4.15
CA VAL A 214 22.56 0.71 3.13
C VAL A 214 22.73 2.11 2.53
N LEU A 215 23.16 3.10 3.33
CA LEU A 215 23.45 4.45 2.85
C LEU A 215 24.70 4.46 1.94
N ASP A 216 25.74 3.71 2.29
CA ASP A 216 26.95 3.58 1.50
C ASP A 216 26.67 2.92 0.15
N ARG A 217 25.81 1.90 0.13
CA ARG A 217 25.30 1.26 -1.10
C ARG A 217 24.42 2.20 -1.95
N CYS A 218 23.85 3.26 -1.37
CA CYS A 218 23.01 4.21 -2.11
C CYS A 218 23.89 5.10 -3.01
N PRO A 219 23.68 5.10 -4.35
CA PRO A 219 24.42 5.97 -5.26
C PRO A 219 24.29 7.43 -4.88
N SER A 220 25.35 8.22 -5.06
CA SER A 220 25.41 9.62 -4.64
C SER A 220 24.24 10.46 -5.19
N GLU A 221 23.81 10.18 -6.42
CA GLU A 221 22.73 10.85 -7.13
C GLU A 221 21.34 10.53 -6.54
N ARG A 222 21.23 9.45 -5.77
CA ARG A 222 19.98 8.99 -5.12
C ARG A 222 19.94 9.33 -3.64
N ARG A 223 21.03 9.82 -3.07
CA ARG A 223 21.08 10.31 -1.69
C ARG A 223 20.36 11.64 -1.64
N ASN A 224 19.30 11.70 -0.84
CA ASN A 224 18.53 12.92 -0.62
C ASN A 224 18.21 13.05 0.87
N ALA A 225 17.64 14.21 1.24
CA ALA A 225 17.28 14.50 2.63
C ALA A 225 16.45 13.37 3.27
N ARG A 226 15.58 12.69 2.52
CA ARG A 226 14.78 11.58 3.04
C ARG A 226 15.65 10.38 3.45
N VAL A 227 16.63 9.98 2.65
CA VAL A 227 17.52 8.85 2.96
C VAL A 227 18.39 9.20 4.17
N TYR A 228 19.01 10.38 4.19
CA TYR A 228 19.82 10.85 5.31
C TYR A 228 19.03 10.96 6.61
N VAL A 229 17.87 11.64 6.60
CA VAL A 229 17.01 11.76 7.78
C VAL A 229 16.55 10.39 8.27
N THR A 230 16.28 9.44 7.36
CA THR A 230 15.94 8.08 7.76
C THR A 230 17.11 7.40 8.47
N CYS A 231 18.31 7.48 7.89
CA CYS A 231 19.54 6.90 8.47
C CYS A 231 19.84 7.50 9.85
N LEU A 232 19.87 8.83 9.97
CA LEU A 232 20.10 9.56 11.22
C LEU A 232 19.10 9.18 12.32
N ASN A 233 17.81 9.08 11.97
CA ASN A 233 16.77 8.69 12.91
C ASN A 233 16.97 7.26 13.44
N GLU A 234 17.33 6.31 12.57
CA GLU A 234 17.55 4.93 13.00
C GLU A 234 18.86 4.75 13.77
N MET A 235 19.93 5.48 13.41
CA MET A 235 21.18 5.52 14.18
C MET A 235 20.96 6.06 15.60
N THR A 236 20.21 7.16 15.72
CA THR A 236 19.88 7.75 17.04
C THR A 236 19.06 6.80 17.90
N LYS A 237 18.05 6.13 17.32
CA LYS A 237 17.25 5.12 18.04
C LYS A 237 18.05 3.86 18.39
N GLY A 238 19.09 3.54 17.62
CA GLY A 238 20.01 2.44 17.87
C GLY A 238 21.08 2.73 18.92
N GLY A 239 21.09 3.92 19.52
CA GLY A 239 22.05 4.28 20.56
C GLY A 239 23.40 4.78 20.04
N ALA A 240 23.48 5.19 18.76
CA ALA A 240 24.69 5.75 18.15
C ALA A 240 24.52 7.24 17.76
N PRO A 241 24.24 8.16 18.72
CA PRO A 241 24.01 9.57 18.42
C PRO A 241 25.27 10.31 17.94
N ALA A 242 26.46 9.88 18.37
CA ALA A 242 27.73 10.47 17.94
C ALA A 242 28.02 10.18 16.46
N ASP A 243 27.71 8.98 15.99
CA ASP A 243 27.87 8.61 14.58
C ASP A 243 26.80 9.27 13.71
N ALA A 244 25.57 9.41 14.24
CA ALA A 244 24.54 10.23 13.60
C ALA A 244 24.99 11.70 13.44
N LEU A 245 25.63 12.29 14.45
CA LEU A 245 26.15 13.66 14.36
C LEU A 245 27.21 13.79 13.26
N LYS A 246 28.21 12.89 13.25
CA LYS A 246 29.26 12.85 12.21
C LYS A 246 28.68 12.69 10.81
N LEU A 247 27.65 11.86 10.66
CA LEU A 247 26.97 11.68 9.38
C LEU A 247 26.24 12.97 8.96
N GLY A 248 25.59 13.67 9.89
CA GLY A 248 24.92 14.94 9.64
C GLY A 248 25.87 16.05 9.20
N GLU A 249 27.12 16.03 9.66
CA GLU A 249 28.17 16.98 9.25
C GLU A 249 28.74 16.70 7.85
N ARG A 250 28.58 15.47 7.33
CA ARG A 250 29.09 15.04 6.01
C ARG A 250 28.04 15.11 4.89
N ALA A 251 26.77 15.30 5.24
CA ALA A 251 25.61 15.31 4.34
C ALA A 251 25.30 16.71 3.81
#